data_AF-A0A1J4SI87-F1
#
_entry.id   AF-A0A1J4SI87-F1
#
_cell.length_a   1.000
_cell.length_b   1.000
_cell.length_c   1.000
_cell.angle_alpha   90.00
_cell.angle_beta   90.00
_cell.angle_gamma   90.00
#
_symmetry.space_group_name_H-M   'P 1'
#
loop_
_entity.id
_entity.type
_entity.pdbx_description
1 polymer ?
#
loop_
_entity_poly.entity_id
_entity_poly.type
_entity_poly.pdbx_seq_one_letter_code
_entity_poly.pdbx_strand_id
1 'polypeptide(L)'
;MKTHFLTLALCATLCATFLPATLNAADKDLPYGQMMQGQGMMQGQGMMQQGQDAMQAADGMSLLRHILKTDPYVKWDLMPGTTRMRQGKEPHGALQNVYVNKLAYKAIMEKAGALPDGAIIVKENYTAAGKLAAVTVMQKKKGYNPAAGDILWLKYSPDKKILAQGKADPCIKCHTAAKDNDYVMLAPLK
;
A
#
# COMPACT_ATOMS: atom_id res chain seq x y z
N MET A 1 -57.29 -9.77 -5.85
CA MET A 1 -57.50 -8.73 -6.88
C MET A 1 -56.31 -7.79 -6.78
N LYS A 2 -55.21 -7.92 -7.52
CA LYS A 2 -54.96 -7.62 -8.96
C LYS A 2 -55.65 -6.35 -9.46
N THR A 3 -54.86 -5.27 -9.63
CA THR A 3 -54.86 -4.25 -10.71
C THR A 3 -53.71 -3.26 -10.41
N HIS A 4 -52.59 -3.13 -11.16
CA HIS A 4 -52.37 -2.58 -12.52
C HIS A 4 -52.64 -1.04 -12.61
N PHE A 5 -51.90 -0.10 -13.25
CA PHE A 5 -50.85 0.02 -14.29
C PHE A 5 -50.12 1.40 -14.04
N LEU A 6 -48.83 1.64 -14.38
CA LEU A 6 -48.30 2.26 -15.64
C LEU A 6 -48.95 3.64 -15.95
N THR A 7 -48.32 4.76 -16.33
CA THR A 7 -47.14 5.09 -17.16
C THR A 7 -47.01 6.63 -17.11
N LEU A 8 -45.85 7.22 -17.42
CA LEU A 8 -45.68 8.21 -18.52
C LEU A 8 -44.33 8.93 -18.40
N ALA A 9 -43.42 8.62 -19.33
CA ALA A 9 -42.32 9.47 -19.75
C ALA A 9 -42.71 10.08 -21.10
N LEU A 10 -42.57 11.39 -21.27
CA LEU A 10 -42.59 12.05 -22.58
C LEU A 10 -42.13 13.50 -22.46
N CYS A 11 -41.02 13.85 -23.11
CA CYS A 11 -40.98 14.98 -24.05
C CYS A 11 -39.66 14.98 -24.83
N ALA A 12 -39.74 14.64 -26.11
CA ALA A 12 -38.83 15.10 -27.17
C ALA A 12 -39.25 16.55 -27.54
N THR A 13 -38.48 17.43 -28.18
CA THR A 13 -38.01 17.35 -29.59
C THR A 13 -37.35 18.71 -29.97
N LEU A 14 -36.72 18.78 -31.15
CA LEU A 14 -36.42 19.94 -32.03
C LEU A 14 -35.02 20.59 -31.87
N CYS A 15 -34.25 20.96 -32.90
CA CYS A 15 -34.38 20.95 -34.36
C CYS A 15 -32.99 21.19 -35.03
N ALA A 16 -32.83 20.70 -36.27
CA ALA A 16 -32.07 21.18 -37.46
C ALA A 16 -31.26 22.52 -37.39
N THR A 17 -30.20 22.86 -38.16
CA THR A 17 -29.55 22.37 -39.42
C THR A 17 -28.30 23.24 -39.77
N PHE A 18 -27.28 22.63 -40.39
CA PHE A 18 -26.42 23.01 -41.56
C PHE A 18 -25.75 24.41 -41.80
N LEU A 19 -24.41 24.33 -42.02
CA LEU A 19 -23.48 25.01 -42.99
C LEU A 19 -22.99 26.47 -42.77
N PRO A 20 -21.93 26.94 -43.49
CA PRO A 20 -20.60 26.36 -43.78
C PRO A 20 -19.43 27.35 -43.50
N ALA A 21 -18.20 26.88 -43.76
CA ALA A 21 -16.94 27.61 -43.66
C ALA A 21 -16.80 28.78 -44.66
N THR A 22 -16.07 29.82 -44.24
CA THR A 22 -15.35 30.74 -45.14
C THR A 22 -13.90 30.83 -44.72
N LEU A 23 -13.01 30.55 -45.68
CA LEU A 23 -11.59 30.87 -45.64
C LEU A 23 -11.37 32.38 -45.49
N ASN A 24 -10.26 32.76 -44.85
CA ASN A 24 -9.45 33.88 -45.35
C ASN A 24 -7.97 33.52 -45.28
N ALA A 25 -7.31 33.69 -46.42
CA ALA A 25 -5.87 33.66 -46.64
C ALA A 25 -5.27 35.00 -46.14
N ALA A 26 -4.16 35.01 -45.41
CA ALA A 26 -2.78 35.03 -45.89
C ALA A 26 -2.12 36.41 -45.74
N ASP A 27 -1.21 36.51 -44.77
CA ASP A 27 -0.25 37.59 -44.64
C ASP A 27 1.00 37.07 -43.89
N LYS A 28 2.01 36.59 -44.62
CA LYS A 28 3.28 37.22 -45.06
C LYS A 28 4.25 37.60 -43.90
N ASP A 29 5.43 36.97 -43.97
CA ASP A 29 6.77 37.48 -43.57
C ASP A 29 7.29 37.36 -42.12
N LEU A 30 8.04 36.25 -41.88
CA LEU A 30 9.41 36.07 -41.28
C LEU A 30 9.81 36.77 -39.94
N PRO A 31 10.82 36.29 -39.15
CA PRO A 31 11.90 35.37 -39.50
C PRO A 31 12.27 34.27 -38.46
N TYR A 32 13.16 33.41 -38.96
CA TYR A 32 14.01 32.42 -38.32
C TYR A 32 14.69 32.92 -37.01
N GLY A 33 14.54 32.17 -35.91
CA GLY A 33 15.41 32.28 -34.74
C GLY A 33 14.70 32.51 -33.41
N GLN A 34 14.07 31.47 -32.85
CA GLN A 34 13.89 31.39 -31.39
C GLN A 34 14.00 29.94 -30.91
N MET A 35 15.23 29.55 -30.66
CA MET A 35 15.66 28.68 -29.56
C MET A 35 14.58 28.51 -28.46
N MET A 36 13.82 27.41 -28.54
CA MET A 36 13.11 26.83 -27.40
C MET A 36 13.98 25.73 -26.81
N GLN A 37 14.94 26.16 -25.99
CA GLN A 37 15.56 25.26 -25.02
C GLN A 37 14.58 25.03 -23.87
N GLY A 38 14.37 23.77 -23.53
CA GLY A 38 13.98 23.36 -22.19
C GLY A 38 12.48 23.29 -21.93
N GLN A 39 11.82 22.23 -22.39
CA GLN A 39 10.60 21.68 -21.77
C GLN A 39 10.32 20.28 -22.34
N GLY A 40 11.18 19.31 -22.00
CA GLY A 40 11.08 17.93 -22.53
C GLY A 40 11.27 16.81 -21.52
N MET A 41 11.40 17.08 -20.21
CA MET A 41 11.74 16.03 -19.22
C MET A 41 10.67 15.72 -18.17
N MET A 42 9.50 16.36 -18.20
CA MET A 42 8.46 16.15 -17.16
C MET A 42 7.45 15.04 -17.49
N GLN A 43 7.42 14.51 -18.72
CA GLN A 43 6.41 13.51 -19.12
C GLN A 43 6.81 12.06 -18.82
N GLY A 44 8.11 11.74 -18.71
CA GLY A 44 8.60 10.38 -18.43
C GLY A 44 8.44 9.94 -16.96
N GLN A 45 8.40 10.89 -16.02
CA GLN A 45 8.29 10.58 -14.59
C GLN A 45 6.87 10.10 -14.20
N GLY A 46 5.82 10.62 -14.86
CA GLY A 46 4.43 10.25 -14.54
C GLY A 46 4.10 8.78 -14.83
N MET A 47 4.55 8.24 -15.96
CA MET A 47 4.28 6.86 -16.37
C MET A 47 5.06 5.84 -15.49
N MET A 48 6.31 6.17 -15.14
CA MET A 48 7.13 5.30 -14.28
C MET A 48 6.59 5.25 -12.84
N GLN A 49 6.13 6.38 -12.31
CA GLN A 49 5.51 6.43 -10.98
C GLN A 49 4.20 5.63 -10.95
N GLN A 50 3.33 5.81 -11.95
CA GLN A 50 2.09 5.03 -12.07
C GLN A 50 2.35 3.52 -12.15
N GLY A 51 3.36 3.08 -12.89
CA GLY A 51 3.75 1.67 -12.96
C GLY A 51 4.25 1.13 -11.61
N GLN A 52 5.03 1.92 -10.88
CA GLN A 52 5.50 1.56 -9.54
C GLN A 52 4.36 1.49 -8.53
N ASP A 53 3.42 2.43 -8.58
CA ASP A 53 2.26 2.45 -7.69
C ASP A 53 1.34 1.24 -7.93
N ALA A 54 1.12 0.88 -9.20
CA ALA A 54 0.36 -0.31 -9.57
C ALA A 54 1.04 -1.61 -9.10
N MET A 55 2.36 -1.73 -9.26
CA MET A 55 3.11 -2.89 -8.78
C MET A 55 3.09 -3.00 -7.26
N GLN A 56 3.29 -1.89 -6.53
CA GLN A 56 3.20 -1.87 -5.07
C GLN A 56 1.78 -2.21 -4.58
N ALA A 57 0.75 -1.79 -5.30
CA ALA A 57 -0.63 -2.16 -5.01
C ALA A 57 -0.90 -3.65 -5.20
N ALA A 58 -0.35 -4.25 -6.26
CA ALA A 58 -0.43 -5.69 -6.48
C ALA A 58 0.27 -6.47 -5.37
N ASP A 59 1.45 -6.01 -4.93
CA ASP A 59 2.22 -6.63 -3.85
C ASP A 59 1.45 -6.63 -2.52
N GLY A 60 0.91 -5.49 -2.08
CA GLY A 60 0.18 -5.43 -0.81
C GLY A 60 -1.13 -6.21 -0.82
N MET A 61 -1.85 -6.24 -1.96
CA MET A 61 -3.05 -7.08 -2.11
C MET A 61 -2.70 -8.58 -2.09
N SER A 62 -1.58 -8.97 -2.71
CA SER A 62 -1.08 -10.34 -2.69
C SER A 62 -0.74 -10.78 -1.27
N LEU A 63 0.01 -9.95 -0.53
CA LEU A 63 0.35 -10.20 0.87
C LEU A 63 -0.90 -10.30 1.75
N LEU A 64 -1.86 -9.38 1.60
CA LEU A 64 -3.12 -9.41 2.35
C LEU A 64 -3.91 -10.70 2.09
N ARG A 65 -4.02 -11.12 0.83
CA ARG A 65 -4.67 -12.38 0.47
C ARG A 65 -3.96 -13.58 1.10
N HIS A 66 -2.62 -13.60 1.04
CA HIS A 66 -1.82 -14.67 1.60
C HIS A 66 -2.11 -14.86 3.09
N ILE A 67 -1.97 -13.79 3.89
CA ILE A 67 -2.10 -13.87 5.36
C ILE A 67 -3.55 -14.04 5.86
N LEU A 68 -4.56 -13.84 5.00
CA LEU A 68 -5.97 -13.99 5.37
C LEU A 68 -6.62 -15.27 4.84
N LYS A 69 -6.11 -15.82 3.74
CA LYS A 69 -6.74 -16.94 3.02
C LYS A 69 -5.81 -18.13 2.85
N THR A 70 -4.61 -17.91 2.34
CA THR A 70 -3.66 -19.00 2.01
C THR A 70 -2.99 -19.56 3.26
N ASP A 71 -2.44 -18.68 4.09
CA ASP A 71 -1.80 -19.02 5.36
C ASP A 71 -2.32 -18.06 6.44
N PRO A 72 -3.51 -18.32 7.03
CA PRO A 72 -4.17 -17.39 7.92
C PRO A 72 -3.34 -17.09 9.19
N TYR A 73 -2.89 -15.84 9.34
CA TYR A 73 -1.95 -15.46 10.42
C TYR A 73 -2.48 -15.70 11.83
N VAL A 74 -3.81 -15.74 12.00
CA VAL A 74 -4.46 -16.01 13.29
C VAL A 74 -4.16 -17.43 13.81
N LYS A 75 -3.63 -18.31 12.95
CA LYS A 75 -3.16 -19.67 13.29
C LYS A 75 -1.66 -19.73 13.58
N TRP A 76 -0.93 -18.64 13.37
CA TRP A 76 0.50 -18.60 13.62
C TRP A 76 0.80 -18.40 15.11
N ASP A 77 2.04 -18.69 15.47
CA ASP A 77 2.55 -18.44 16.80
C ASP A 77 2.62 -16.94 17.10
N LEU A 78 2.48 -16.59 18.38
CA LEU A 78 2.84 -15.26 18.85
C LEU A 78 4.35 -15.08 18.70
N MET A 79 4.76 -13.84 18.46
CA MET A 79 6.18 -13.47 18.49
C MET A 79 6.80 -13.94 19.82
N PRO A 80 7.94 -14.65 19.79
CA PRO A 80 8.63 -15.07 21.00
C PRO A 80 8.82 -13.92 22.00
N GLY A 81 8.54 -14.19 23.27
CA GLY A 81 8.63 -13.18 24.34
C GLY A 81 7.44 -12.21 24.41
N THR A 82 6.38 -12.42 23.64
CA THR A 82 5.15 -11.60 23.70
C THR A 82 3.95 -12.39 24.19
N THR A 83 2.96 -11.68 24.73
CA THR A 83 1.64 -12.21 25.11
C THR A 83 0.55 -11.50 24.33
N ARG A 84 -0.64 -12.09 24.30
CA ARG A 84 -1.83 -11.43 23.73
C ARG A 84 -2.16 -10.18 24.54
N MET A 85 -2.65 -9.15 23.84
CA MET A 85 -3.04 -7.85 24.38
C MET A 85 -1.94 -7.20 25.23
N ARG A 86 -0.66 -7.38 24.83
CA ARG A 86 0.45 -6.69 25.48
C ARG A 86 0.31 -5.19 25.30
N GLN A 87 0.85 -4.43 26.26
CA GLN A 87 0.90 -2.97 26.15
C GLN A 87 1.68 -2.57 24.89
N GLY A 88 1.02 -1.75 24.06
CA GLY A 88 1.57 -1.15 22.87
C GLY A 88 2.22 0.20 23.13
N LYS A 89 2.69 0.81 22.05
CA LYS A 89 3.17 2.19 22.00
C LYS A 89 2.65 2.83 20.71
N GLU A 90 2.33 4.11 20.76
CA GLU A 90 1.99 4.87 19.56
C GLU A 90 3.14 4.78 18.52
N PRO A 91 2.84 4.70 17.21
CA PRO A 91 1.52 4.81 16.57
C PRO A 91 0.74 3.48 16.44
N HIS A 92 1.16 2.43 17.15
CA HIS A 92 0.70 1.06 16.96
C HIS A 92 -0.37 0.64 17.99
N GLY A 93 -1.17 1.60 18.46
CA GLY A 93 -2.23 1.37 19.43
C GLY A 93 -1.75 1.10 20.86
N ALA A 94 -2.72 1.15 21.79
CA ALA A 94 -2.49 0.97 23.22
C ALA A 94 -2.27 -0.51 23.60
N LEU A 95 -2.85 -1.45 22.84
CA LEU A 95 -2.70 -2.89 23.05
C LEU A 95 -2.35 -3.58 21.73
N GLN A 96 -1.60 -4.68 21.80
CA GLN A 96 -1.08 -5.37 20.61
C GLN A 96 -1.14 -6.90 20.76
N ASN A 97 -1.45 -7.59 19.66
CA ASN A 97 -1.04 -8.98 19.43
C ASN A 97 0.00 -8.98 18.31
N VAL A 98 1.07 -9.75 18.44
CA VAL A 98 2.11 -9.87 17.41
C VAL A 98 2.27 -11.33 17.05
N TYR A 99 2.04 -11.67 15.79
CA TYR A 99 2.15 -13.00 15.24
C TYR A 99 3.32 -13.06 14.25
N VAL A 100 3.92 -14.23 14.14
CA VAL A 100 5.06 -14.46 13.25
C VAL A 100 4.87 -15.78 12.52
N ASN A 101 5.13 -15.80 11.21
CA ASN A 101 5.14 -17.07 10.50
C ASN A 101 6.33 -17.93 10.95
N LYS A 102 6.35 -19.21 10.56
CA LYS A 102 7.38 -20.17 10.97
C LYS A 102 8.82 -19.68 10.70
N LEU A 103 9.03 -18.98 9.58
CA LEU A 103 10.34 -18.44 9.20
C LEU A 103 10.80 -17.33 10.17
N ALA A 104 9.93 -16.34 10.44
CA ALA A 104 10.22 -15.28 11.39
C ALA A 104 10.39 -15.83 12.82
N TYR A 105 9.53 -16.78 13.23
CA TYR A 105 9.62 -17.42 14.54
C TYR A 105 11.00 -18.06 14.75
N LYS A 106 11.44 -18.88 13.80
CA LYS A 106 12.74 -19.56 13.86
C LYS A 106 13.89 -18.55 13.95
N ALA A 107 13.89 -17.53 13.09
CA ALA A 107 14.95 -16.52 13.07
C ALA A 107 15.08 -15.75 14.39
N ILE A 108 13.94 -15.47 15.05
CA ILE A 108 13.91 -14.81 16.37
C ILE A 108 14.44 -15.75 17.45
N MET A 109 13.95 -17.00 17.50
CA MET A 109 14.37 -17.97 18.52
C MET A 109 15.86 -18.30 18.42
N GLU A 110 16.39 -18.40 17.21
CA GLU A 110 17.79 -18.74 16.95
C GLU A 110 18.72 -17.53 16.94
N LYS A 111 18.19 -16.31 17.08
CA LYS A 111 18.96 -15.06 16.96
C LYS A 111 19.81 -15.04 15.68
N ALA A 112 19.15 -15.25 14.54
CA ALA A 112 19.80 -15.42 13.24
C ALA A 112 20.45 -14.14 12.65
N GLY A 113 20.39 -13.01 13.35
CA GLY A 113 20.90 -11.70 12.92
C GLY A 113 19.97 -10.94 11.96
N ALA A 114 19.22 -11.64 11.11
CA ALA A 114 18.27 -11.06 10.17
C ALA A 114 17.08 -12.00 9.91
N LEU A 115 15.97 -11.44 9.42
CA LEU A 115 14.85 -12.23 8.95
C LEU A 115 15.17 -12.85 7.58
N PRO A 116 14.87 -14.15 7.36
CA PRO A 116 15.01 -14.77 6.04
C PRO A 116 13.94 -14.25 5.07
N ASP A 117 14.17 -14.42 3.77
CA ASP A 117 13.19 -14.08 2.73
C ASP A 117 11.85 -14.80 2.97
N GLY A 118 10.74 -14.09 2.80
CA GLY A 118 9.40 -14.61 3.08
C GLY A 118 9.02 -14.65 4.57
N ALA A 119 9.88 -14.22 5.49
CA ALA A 119 9.51 -14.02 6.90
C ALA A 119 8.43 -12.92 7.01
N ILE A 120 7.38 -13.18 7.80
CA ILE A 120 6.25 -12.26 7.97
C ILE A 120 6.00 -12.03 9.47
N ILE A 121 5.86 -10.76 9.84
CA ILE A 121 5.41 -10.32 11.16
C ILE A 121 4.08 -9.59 10.97
N VAL A 122 3.03 -10.03 11.67
CA VAL A 122 1.71 -9.40 11.69
C VAL A 122 1.46 -8.83 13.08
N LYS A 123 1.08 -7.55 13.16
CA LYS A 123 0.72 -6.89 14.40
C LYS A 123 -0.69 -6.34 14.33
N GLU A 124 -1.55 -6.87 15.19
CA GLU A 124 -2.88 -6.31 15.46
C GLU A 124 -2.74 -5.15 16.44
N ASN A 125 -3.23 -3.98 16.07
CA ASN A 125 -3.16 -2.75 16.86
C ASN A 125 -4.55 -2.44 17.41
N TYR A 126 -4.69 -2.41 18.74
CA TYR A 126 -5.95 -2.20 19.43
C TYR A 126 -5.95 -0.87 20.18
N THR A 127 -7.13 -0.29 20.33
CA THR A 127 -7.41 0.81 21.26
C THR A 127 -7.29 0.34 22.73
N ALA A 128 -7.27 1.28 23.67
CA ALA A 128 -7.26 0.96 25.11
C ALA A 128 -8.50 0.16 25.54
N ALA A 129 -9.63 0.32 24.84
CA ALA A 129 -10.85 -0.45 25.06
C ALA A 129 -10.84 -1.84 24.40
N GLY A 130 -9.71 -2.29 23.84
CA GLY A 130 -9.59 -3.61 23.20
C GLY A 130 -10.25 -3.72 21.81
N LYS A 131 -10.69 -2.60 21.21
CA LYS A 131 -11.21 -2.59 19.83
C LYS A 131 -10.06 -2.58 18.83
N LEU A 132 -10.10 -3.46 17.83
CA LEU A 132 -9.12 -3.50 16.73
C LEU A 132 -9.19 -2.20 15.93
N ALA A 133 -8.06 -1.50 15.83
CA ALA A 133 -7.94 -0.22 15.13
C ALA A 133 -7.29 -0.38 13.75
N ALA A 134 -6.24 -1.20 13.66
CA ALA A 134 -5.57 -1.51 12.40
C ALA A 134 -4.74 -2.80 12.54
N VAL A 135 -4.32 -3.37 11.42
CA VAL A 135 -3.28 -4.39 11.38
C VAL A 135 -2.13 -3.88 10.53
N THR A 136 -0.90 -4.06 11.03
CA THR A 136 0.34 -3.68 10.37
C THR A 136 1.20 -4.91 10.14
N VAL A 137 1.80 -5.03 8.97
CA VAL A 137 2.50 -6.21 8.51
C VAL A 137 3.84 -5.82 7.92
N MET A 138 4.86 -6.61 8.25
CA MET A 138 6.18 -6.58 7.64
C MET A 138 6.40 -7.92 6.95
N GLN A 139 6.73 -7.90 5.67
CA GLN A 139 7.23 -9.08 4.96
C GLN A 139 8.65 -8.81 4.47
N LYS A 140 9.59 -9.67 4.85
CA LYS A 140 10.92 -9.70 4.23
C LYS A 140 10.77 -10.20 2.79
N LYS A 141 11.20 -9.39 1.83
CA LYS A 141 11.16 -9.63 0.39
C LYS A 141 12.48 -9.21 -0.22
N LYS A 142 13.41 -10.15 -0.36
CA LYS A 142 14.77 -9.95 -0.84
C LYS A 142 14.79 -9.16 -2.16
N GLY A 143 15.62 -8.11 -2.22
CA GLY A 143 15.77 -7.25 -3.40
C GLY A 143 14.63 -6.24 -3.62
N TYR A 144 13.61 -6.22 -2.78
CA TYR A 144 12.48 -5.30 -2.93
C TYR A 144 12.84 -3.85 -2.62
N ASN A 145 13.58 -3.65 -1.53
CA ASN A 145 14.02 -2.34 -1.09
C ASN A 145 15.33 -2.45 -0.27
N PRO A 146 16.47 -2.75 -0.91
CA PRO A 146 17.71 -3.06 -0.19
C PRO A 146 18.18 -1.94 0.73
N ALA A 147 17.94 -0.68 0.33
CA ALA A 147 18.27 0.50 1.13
C ALA A 147 17.47 0.60 2.44
N ALA A 148 16.34 -0.09 2.55
CA ALA A 148 15.47 -0.09 3.72
C ALA A 148 15.12 -1.50 4.21
N GLY A 149 16.11 -2.41 4.15
CA GLY A 149 16.01 -3.73 4.76
C GLY A 149 15.16 -4.75 4.01
N ASP A 150 14.83 -4.51 2.73
CA ASP A 150 14.06 -5.45 1.91
C ASP A 150 12.70 -5.81 2.52
N ILE A 151 11.97 -4.80 3.01
CA ILE A 151 10.67 -4.99 3.67
C ILE A 151 9.55 -4.43 2.81
N LEU A 152 8.58 -5.30 2.50
CA LEU A 152 7.26 -4.89 2.04
C LEU A 152 6.41 -4.54 3.27
N TRP A 153 6.01 -3.27 3.37
CA TRP A 153 5.14 -2.79 4.44
C TRP A 153 3.69 -2.91 4.01
N LEU A 154 2.80 -3.20 4.96
CA LEU A 154 1.36 -3.19 4.74
C LEU A 154 0.65 -2.74 6.01
N LYS A 155 -0.37 -1.90 5.87
CA LYS A 155 -1.32 -1.53 6.92
C LYS A 155 -2.73 -1.62 6.38
N TYR A 156 -3.64 -2.24 7.12
CA TYR A 156 -5.05 -2.30 6.75
C TYR A 156 -5.97 -2.08 7.95
N SER A 157 -7.18 -1.58 7.71
CA SER A 157 -8.23 -1.36 8.71
C SER A 157 -8.98 -2.67 9.03
N PRO A 158 -9.82 -2.71 10.09
CA PRO A 158 -10.54 -3.93 10.48
C PRO A 158 -11.40 -4.55 9.37
N ASP A 159 -11.95 -3.71 8.48
CA ASP A 159 -12.72 -4.06 7.26
C ASP A 159 -11.84 -4.52 6.08
N LYS A 160 -10.53 -4.65 6.28
CA LYS A 160 -9.52 -5.10 5.32
C LYS A 160 -9.21 -4.11 4.19
N LYS A 161 -9.61 -2.85 4.33
CA LYS A 161 -9.14 -1.79 3.42
C LYS A 161 -7.66 -1.49 3.68
N ILE A 162 -6.85 -1.52 2.62
CA ILE A 162 -5.43 -1.14 2.68
C ILE A 162 -5.32 0.36 2.92
N LEU A 163 -4.56 0.74 3.95
CA LEU A 163 -4.33 2.13 4.38
C LEU A 163 -2.93 2.62 4.02
N ALA A 164 -1.95 1.71 3.93
CA ALA A 164 -0.60 1.97 3.45
C ALA A 164 0.01 0.64 2.97
N GLN A 165 0.88 0.69 1.97
CA GLN A 165 1.57 -0.51 1.46
C GLN A 165 2.87 -0.14 0.74
N GLY A 166 3.67 -1.16 0.43
CA GLY A 166 4.85 -1.01 -0.42
C GLY A 166 6.05 -0.47 0.34
N LYS A 167 6.74 0.52 -0.26
CA LYS A 167 7.87 1.24 0.35
C LYS A 167 7.38 2.41 1.21
N ALA A 168 6.60 2.10 2.24
CA ALA A 168 5.92 3.12 3.04
C ALA A 168 6.88 3.93 3.93
N ASP A 169 7.24 5.14 3.49
CA ASP A 169 8.17 6.07 4.15
C ASP A 169 7.94 6.25 5.66
N PRO A 170 6.70 6.49 6.16
CA PRO A 170 6.48 6.65 7.60
C PRO A 170 6.86 5.41 8.42
N CYS A 171 6.65 4.21 7.84
CA CYS A 171 7.02 2.96 8.48
C CYS A 171 8.54 2.79 8.50
N ILE A 172 9.20 3.03 7.35
CA ILE A 172 10.65 2.92 7.21
C ILE A 172 11.36 3.84 8.19
N LYS A 173 11.01 5.15 8.20
CA LYS A 173 11.68 6.16 9.03
C LYS A 173 11.69 5.82 10.51
N CYS A 174 10.57 5.33 11.05
CA CYS A 174 10.50 4.93 12.46
C CYS A 174 11.31 3.64 12.72
N HIS A 175 11.20 2.66 11.80
CA HIS A 175 11.87 1.37 11.95
C HIS A 175 13.38 1.40 11.70
N THR A 176 13.92 2.44 11.06
CA THR A 176 15.37 2.65 10.94
C THR A 176 16.08 2.73 12.30
N ALA A 177 15.39 3.09 13.39
CA ALA A 177 15.95 3.04 14.73
C ALA A 177 16.39 1.62 15.15
N ALA A 178 15.82 0.58 14.53
CA ALA A 178 16.17 -0.83 14.71
C ALA A 178 16.88 -1.42 13.48
N LYS A 179 17.52 -0.60 12.63
CA LYS A 179 18.20 -1.06 11.40
C LYS A 179 19.20 -2.20 11.67
N ASP A 180 19.92 -2.14 12.80
CA ASP A 180 20.95 -3.12 13.16
C ASP A 180 20.34 -4.43 13.69
N ASN A 181 19.02 -4.46 13.89
CA ASN A 181 18.21 -5.62 14.27
C ASN A 181 17.19 -5.93 13.17
N ASP A 182 17.59 -5.72 11.91
CA ASP A 182 16.78 -5.93 10.70
C ASP A 182 15.39 -5.28 10.75
N TYR A 183 15.34 -4.03 11.27
CA TYR A 183 14.13 -3.21 11.41
C TYR A 183 13.07 -3.80 12.37
N VAL A 184 13.37 -4.91 13.06
CA VAL A 184 12.48 -5.53 14.05
C VAL A 184 12.72 -4.88 15.42
N MET A 185 11.67 -4.32 16.02
CA MET A 185 11.80 -3.60 17.30
C MET A 185 11.45 -4.42 18.55
N LEU A 186 10.63 -5.47 18.39
CA LEU A 186 9.99 -6.15 19.53
C LEU A 186 10.67 -7.44 19.96
N ALA A 187 11.62 -7.95 19.16
CA ALA A 187 12.38 -9.14 19.49
C ALA A 187 13.83 -8.97 19.02
N PRO A 188 14.82 -9.39 19.82
CA PRO A 188 16.20 -9.41 19.37
C PRO A 188 16.39 -10.50 18.32
N LEU A 189 17.05 -10.14 17.22
CA LEU A 189 17.59 -11.09 16.25
C LEU A 189 19.07 -11.39 16.54
N LYS A 190 19.68 -10.75 17.53
CA LYS A 190 21.06 -10.97 17.99
C LYS A 190 21.14 -10.84 19.52
#